data_AF-A0A212I2I3-F1
#
_entry.id   AF-A0A212I2I3-F1
#
_cell.length_a   1.000
_cell.length_b   1.000
_cell.length_c   1.000
_cell.angle_alpha   90.00
_cell.angle_beta   90.00
_cell.angle_gamma   90.00
#
_symmetry.space_group_name_H-M   'P 1'
#
loop_
_entity.id
_entity.type
_entity.pdbx_description
1 polymer ?
#
loop_
_entity_poly.entity_id
_entity_poly.type
_entity_poly.pdbx_seq_one_letter_code
_entity_poly.pdbx_strand_id
1 'polypeptide(L)'
;MLILLGYLVVIGTVFGGYMMTGGHLGALYQPAELVIIGGAGIGAFIVGNNGKAIKGTMKAIPLLFRRSKYTKAMYMDLLALLYRLMAKSRQQGMFSLERDIENPKESEIFASYPRILADAVMLDFIVDYLRLIISGNMNTFEIEALMDEEIETHESEAEVPANSLAMVGDSLPAFGIVAAVMGVVHALASADRPAAELGALIAHAMVGTFLGILLAYGFISPLASVLRQKSAETTKMMQCVKITLLSNLNGYAPPIAVEFGRKTLYSSERPSFIELEEHVRAVRNPTAQQTTEDA
;
A
#
# COMPACT_ATOMS: atom_id res chain seq x y z
N MET A 1 6.84 1.28 -10.87
CA MET A 1 7.01 1.45 -12.33
C MET A 1 5.72 1.84 -13.04
N LEU A 2 4.57 1.19 -12.76
CA LEU A 2 3.31 1.53 -13.44
C LEU A 2 2.83 2.98 -13.22
N ILE A 3 3.06 3.57 -12.05
CA ILE A 3 2.71 5.00 -11.79
C ILE A 3 3.42 5.92 -12.77
N LEU A 4 4.74 5.77 -12.94
CA LEU A 4 5.54 6.62 -13.84
C LEU A 4 5.12 6.42 -15.31
N LEU A 5 4.88 5.17 -15.71
CA LEU A 5 4.36 4.87 -17.03
C LEU A 5 2.99 5.53 -17.26
N GLY A 6 2.09 5.43 -16.28
CA GLY A 6 0.77 6.07 -16.31
C GLY A 6 0.89 7.59 -16.46
N TYR A 7 1.76 8.24 -15.68
CA TYR A 7 2.00 9.69 -15.79
C TYR A 7 2.57 10.08 -17.15
N LEU A 8 3.48 9.29 -17.73
CA LEU A 8 3.98 9.54 -19.09
C LEU A 8 2.86 9.42 -20.13
N VAL A 9 1.95 8.46 -19.97
CA VAL A 9 0.78 8.31 -20.86
C VAL A 9 -0.20 9.47 -20.70
N VAL A 10 -0.48 9.92 -19.47
CA VAL A 10 -1.35 11.08 -19.20
C VAL A 10 -0.75 12.34 -19.83
N ILE A 11 0.52 12.63 -19.55
CA ILE A 11 1.22 13.80 -20.11
C ILE A 11 1.27 13.69 -21.65
N GLY A 12 1.68 12.55 -22.17
CA GLY A 12 1.83 12.33 -23.62
C GLY A 12 0.52 12.49 -24.39
N THR A 13 -0.59 11.95 -23.87
CA THR A 13 -1.88 12.04 -24.56
C THR A 13 -2.53 13.41 -24.42
N VAL A 14 -2.49 14.04 -23.24
CA VAL A 14 -3.07 15.36 -23.01
C VAL A 14 -2.32 16.44 -23.80
N PHE A 15 -1.00 16.53 -23.63
CA PHE A 15 -0.20 17.55 -24.30
C PHE A 15 0.04 17.23 -25.78
N GLY A 16 0.25 15.95 -26.13
CA GLY A 16 0.37 15.53 -27.53
C GLY A 16 -0.91 15.81 -28.32
N GLY A 17 -2.08 15.52 -27.75
CA GLY A 17 -3.37 15.85 -28.36
C GLY A 17 -3.57 17.36 -28.55
N TYR A 18 -3.20 18.18 -27.57
CA TYR A 18 -3.26 19.64 -27.68
C TYR A 18 -2.32 20.20 -28.77
N MET A 19 -1.13 19.63 -28.95
CA MET A 19 -0.23 20.01 -30.04
C MET A 19 -0.78 19.59 -31.41
N MET A 20 -1.43 18.43 -31.51
CA MET A 20 -2.05 17.96 -32.76
C MET A 20 -3.18 18.87 -33.25
N THR A 21 -3.88 19.55 -32.34
CA THR A 21 -4.91 20.53 -32.69
C THR A 21 -4.34 21.92 -32.99
N GLY A 22 -3.01 22.09 -32.99
CA GLY A 22 -2.33 23.36 -33.24
C GLY A 22 -2.11 24.22 -31.97
N GLY A 23 -2.31 23.64 -30.79
CA GLY A 23 -2.09 24.32 -29.51
C GLY A 23 -0.62 24.60 -29.19
N HIS A 24 -0.36 25.71 -28.49
CA HIS A 24 0.98 26.13 -28.10
C HIS A 24 1.18 25.91 -26.60
N LEU A 25 2.09 25.01 -26.20
CA LEU A 25 2.29 24.63 -24.79
C LEU A 25 2.61 25.81 -23.86
N GLY A 26 3.27 26.85 -24.37
CA GLY A 26 3.55 28.06 -23.60
C GLY A 26 2.30 28.76 -23.07
N ALA A 27 1.16 28.62 -23.77
CA ALA A 27 -0.12 29.20 -23.32
C ALA A 27 -0.66 28.52 -22.05
N LEU A 28 -0.35 27.23 -21.84
CA LEU A 28 -0.79 26.46 -20.68
C LEU A 28 0.09 26.69 -19.44
N TYR A 29 1.23 27.37 -19.59
CA TYR A 29 2.13 27.64 -18.48
C TYR A 29 1.70 28.91 -17.74
N GLN A 30 0.85 28.75 -16.72
CA GLN A 30 0.36 29.83 -15.86
C GLN A 30 0.81 29.63 -14.40
N PRO A 31 1.95 30.20 -13.98
CA PRO A 31 2.46 30.02 -12.61
C PRO A 31 1.51 30.51 -11.52
N ALA A 32 0.79 31.60 -11.78
CA ALA A 32 -0.16 32.15 -10.81
C ALA A 32 -1.29 31.15 -10.49
N GLU A 33 -1.80 30.45 -11.50
CA GLU A 33 -2.86 29.45 -11.32
C GLU A 33 -2.36 28.23 -10.56
N LEU A 34 -1.12 27.78 -10.84
CA LEU A 34 -0.49 26.70 -10.06
C LEU A 34 -0.34 27.07 -8.58
N VAL A 35 -0.03 28.33 -8.27
CA VAL A 35 0.03 28.82 -6.88
C VAL A 35 -1.36 28.85 -6.25
N ILE A 36 -2.39 29.31 -6.96
CA ILE A 36 -3.77 29.33 -6.45
C ILE A 36 -4.23 27.90 -6.17
N ILE A 37 -4.14 27.01 -7.16
CA ILE A 37 -4.65 25.64 -7.09
C ILE A 37 -3.83 24.80 -6.10
N GLY A 38 -2.51 24.79 -6.26
CA GLY A 38 -1.61 24.01 -5.41
C GLY A 38 -1.52 24.58 -3.99
N GLY A 39 -1.43 25.90 -3.85
CA GLY A 39 -1.40 26.57 -2.56
C GLY A 39 -2.71 26.38 -1.77
N ALA A 40 -3.86 26.54 -2.42
CA ALA A 40 -5.15 26.28 -1.79
C ALA A 40 -5.35 24.79 -1.47
N GLY A 41 -4.90 23.88 -2.36
CA GLY A 41 -4.90 22.44 -2.12
C GLY A 41 -4.06 22.04 -0.90
N ILE A 42 -2.85 22.59 -0.76
CA ILE A 42 -1.99 22.37 0.42
C ILE A 42 -2.63 22.99 1.66
N GLY A 43 -3.20 24.20 1.57
CA GLY A 43 -3.91 24.83 2.68
C GLY A 43 -5.11 23.99 3.16
N ALA A 44 -5.92 23.49 2.23
CA ALA A 44 -7.04 22.61 2.53
C ALA A 44 -6.58 21.28 3.13
N PHE A 45 -5.48 20.71 2.64
CA PHE A 45 -4.86 19.53 3.22
C PHE A 45 -4.44 19.75 4.68
N ILE A 46 -3.82 20.89 4.99
CA ILE A 46 -3.38 21.23 6.36
C ILE A 46 -4.61 21.42 7.27
N VAL A 47 -5.64 22.13 6.82
CA VAL A 47 -6.85 22.37 7.61
C VAL A 47 -7.63 21.07 7.85
N GLY A 48 -7.68 20.18 6.86
CA GLY A 48 -8.44 18.94 6.92
C GLY A 48 -7.75 17.79 7.67
N ASN A 49 -6.51 17.96 8.14
CA ASN A 49 -5.73 16.87 8.71
C ASN A 49 -5.02 17.26 10.01
N ASN A 50 -4.97 16.34 10.97
CA ASN A 50 -4.13 16.49 12.14
C ASN A 50 -2.64 16.18 11.82
N GLY A 51 -1.73 16.55 12.74
CA GLY A 51 -0.29 16.36 12.51
C GLY A 51 0.14 14.90 12.28
N LYS A 52 -0.58 13.92 12.84
CA LYS A 52 -0.30 12.50 12.61
C LYS A 52 -0.64 12.09 11.18
N ALA A 53 -1.82 12.49 10.70
CA ALA A 53 -2.28 12.25 9.33
C ALA A 53 -1.32 12.90 8.31
N ILE A 54 -0.95 14.17 8.52
CA ILE A 54 0.01 14.87 7.66
C ILE A 54 1.33 14.09 7.55
N LYS A 55 1.91 13.70 8.69
CA LYS A 55 3.16 12.94 8.73
C LYS A 55 3.02 11.56 8.08
N GLY A 56 1.88 10.89 8.27
CA GLY A 56 1.56 9.62 7.64
C GLY A 56 1.54 9.72 6.12
N THR A 57 0.80 10.69 5.58
CA THR A 57 0.71 10.95 4.13
C THR A 57 2.07 11.27 3.52
N MET A 58 2.87 12.13 4.16
CA MET A 58 4.20 12.47 3.66
C MET A 58 5.15 11.26 3.63
N LYS A 59 5.03 10.33 4.58
CA LYS A 59 5.79 9.07 4.59
C LYS A 59 5.28 8.07 3.55
N ALA A 60 3.98 8.06 3.27
CA ALA A 60 3.37 7.12 2.33
C ALA A 60 3.74 7.42 0.86
N ILE A 61 3.83 8.69 0.48
CA ILE A 61 4.13 9.12 -0.90
C ILE A 61 5.37 8.42 -1.52
N PRO A 62 6.57 8.46 -0.91
CA PRO A 62 7.75 7.81 -1.51
C PRO A 62 7.61 6.28 -1.57
N LEU A 63 6.82 5.68 -0.68
CA LEU A 63 6.59 4.24 -0.67
C LEU A 63 5.71 3.80 -1.85
N LEU A 64 4.85 4.66 -2.41
CA LEU A 64 4.01 4.34 -3.57
C LEU A 64 4.82 3.94 -4.80
N PHE A 65 5.97 4.58 -5.00
CA PHE A 65 6.83 4.32 -6.16
C PHE A 65 7.65 3.03 -6.05
N ARG A 66 7.77 2.46 -4.85
CA ARG A 66 8.43 1.17 -4.62
C ARG A 66 7.56 0.01 -5.12
N ARG A 67 8.19 -1.10 -5.53
CA ARG A 67 7.47 -2.33 -5.87
C ARG A 67 6.81 -2.92 -4.61
N SER A 68 5.69 -3.63 -4.78
CA SER A 68 5.14 -4.43 -3.68
C SER A 68 6.16 -5.48 -3.22
N LYS A 69 6.24 -5.67 -1.90
CA LYS A 69 7.01 -6.74 -1.26
C LYS A 69 6.19 -8.03 -1.14
N TYR A 70 4.87 -7.95 -1.26
CA TYR A 70 3.93 -9.06 -1.10
C TYR A 70 3.77 -9.82 -2.41
N THR A 71 4.75 -10.69 -2.68
CA THR A 71 4.77 -11.55 -3.86
C THR A 71 4.45 -13.00 -3.47
N LYS A 72 4.14 -13.84 -4.46
CA LYS A 72 4.08 -15.31 -4.28
C LYS A 72 5.25 -15.87 -3.47
N ALA A 73 6.48 -15.40 -3.69
CA ALA A 73 7.66 -15.83 -2.93
C ALA A 73 7.61 -15.40 -1.45
N MET A 74 7.12 -14.19 -1.16
CA MET A 74 6.89 -13.73 0.22
C MET A 74 5.84 -14.58 0.93
N TYR A 75 4.76 -14.94 0.24
CA TYR A 75 3.73 -15.82 0.80
C TYR A 75 4.24 -17.25 1.02
N MET A 76 5.07 -17.78 0.12
CA MET A 76 5.72 -19.07 0.30
C MET A 76 6.62 -19.09 1.55
N ASP A 77 7.49 -18.08 1.69
CA ASP A 77 8.34 -17.93 2.88
C ASP A 77 7.52 -17.85 4.17
N LEU A 78 6.44 -17.04 4.16
CA LEU A 78 5.57 -16.90 5.32
C LEU A 78 4.95 -18.24 5.72
N LEU A 79 4.34 -18.93 4.77
CA LEU A 79 3.66 -20.20 5.00
C LEU A 79 4.64 -21.28 5.49
N ALA A 80 5.87 -21.29 4.95
CA ALA A 80 6.93 -22.19 5.39
C ALA A 80 7.50 -21.82 6.77
N LEU A 81 7.62 -20.54 7.09
CA LEU A 81 7.98 -20.06 8.44
C LEU A 81 6.94 -20.52 9.46
N LEU A 82 5.67 -20.24 9.21
CA LEU A 82 4.57 -20.64 10.09
C LEU A 82 4.53 -22.17 10.24
N TYR A 83 4.72 -22.92 9.15
CA TYR A 83 4.84 -24.38 9.21
C TYR A 83 5.91 -24.82 10.21
N ARG A 84 7.14 -24.29 10.10
CA ARG A 84 8.26 -24.68 10.96
C ARG A 84 7.99 -24.36 12.43
N LEU A 85 7.44 -23.19 12.72
CA LEU A 85 7.08 -22.78 14.08
C LEU A 85 6.03 -23.73 14.66
N MET A 86 4.95 -24.00 13.92
CA MET A 86 3.89 -24.91 14.36
C MET A 86 4.38 -26.37 14.48
N ALA A 87 5.26 -26.81 13.59
CA ALA A 87 5.85 -28.15 13.64
C ALA A 87 6.75 -28.32 14.86
N LYS A 88 7.60 -27.32 15.15
CA LYS A 88 8.45 -27.31 16.35
C LYS A 88 7.59 -27.30 17.62
N SER A 89 6.58 -26.43 17.69
CA SER A 89 5.63 -26.38 18.82
C SER A 89 4.93 -27.72 19.05
N ARG A 90 4.50 -28.41 17.98
CA ARG A 90 3.83 -29.71 18.10
C ARG A 90 4.75 -30.84 18.55
N GLN A 91 6.03 -30.81 18.15
CA GLN A 91 7.01 -31.85 18.48
C GLN A 91 7.67 -31.65 19.83
N GLN A 92 7.98 -30.39 20.19
CA GLN A 92 8.80 -30.03 21.34
C GLN A 92 8.03 -29.26 22.43
N GLY A 93 6.73 -29.02 22.20
CA GLY A 93 5.87 -28.21 23.07
C GLY A 93 5.94 -26.72 22.75
N MET A 94 4.88 -25.98 23.12
CA MET A 94 4.72 -24.56 22.78
C MET A 94 5.85 -23.67 23.34
N PHE A 95 6.32 -23.95 24.57
CA PHE A 95 7.45 -23.25 25.20
C PHE A 95 8.77 -23.35 24.42
N SER A 96 8.92 -24.36 23.54
CA SER A 96 10.14 -24.48 22.71
C SER A 96 10.34 -23.31 21.74
N LEU A 97 9.28 -22.54 21.45
CA LEU A 97 9.32 -21.37 20.58
C LEU A 97 9.75 -20.09 21.29
N GLU A 98 9.79 -20.06 22.62
CA GLU A 98 10.03 -18.83 23.40
C GLU A 98 11.34 -18.14 23.00
N ARG A 99 12.44 -18.91 22.89
CA ARG A 99 13.73 -18.36 22.43
C ARG A 99 13.66 -17.81 21.00
N ASP A 100 12.90 -18.46 20.12
CA ASP A 100 12.80 -18.04 18.73
C ASP A 100 12.03 -16.72 18.59
N ILE A 101 10.97 -16.53 19.39
CA ILE A 101 10.12 -15.34 19.32
C ILE A 101 10.70 -14.15 20.09
N GLU A 102 11.43 -14.39 21.17
CA GLU A 102 12.10 -13.32 21.94
C GLU A 102 13.30 -12.75 21.18
N ASN A 103 14.01 -13.59 20.40
CA ASN A 103 15.12 -13.16 19.58
C ASN A 103 15.02 -13.68 18.12
N PRO A 104 14.08 -13.16 17.31
CA PRO A 104 13.87 -13.66 15.94
C PRO A 104 15.10 -13.54 15.05
N LYS A 105 15.96 -12.54 15.28
CA LYS A 105 17.20 -12.37 14.52
C LYS A 105 18.26 -13.44 14.79
N GLU A 106 18.22 -14.05 15.96
CA GLU A 106 19.13 -15.13 16.38
C GLU A 106 18.52 -16.52 16.21
N SER A 107 17.22 -16.59 15.91
CA SER A 107 16.52 -17.84 15.64
C SER A 107 16.93 -18.43 14.30
N GLU A 108 17.35 -19.69 14.31
CA GLU A 108 17.64 -20.46 13.09
C GLU A 108 16.41 -20.56 12.16
N ILE A 109 15.20 -20.58 12.73
CA ILE A 109 13.96 -20.68 11.97
C ILE A 109 13.74 -19.37 11.21
N PHE A 110 13.72 -18.24 11.91
CA PHE A 110 13.48 -16.93 11.29
C PHE A 110 14.63 -16.48 10.37
N ALA A 111 15.88 -16.80 10.71
CA ALA A 111 17.05 -16.51 9.87
C ALA A 111 16.97 -17.14 8.47
N SER A 112 16.21 -18.23 8.32
CA SER A 112 15.95 -18.87 7.03
C SER A 112 15.00 -18.06 6.13
N TYR A 113 14.32 -17.03 6.66
CA TYR A 113 13.31 -16.23 5.96
C TYR A 113 13.60 -14.72 6.05
N PRO A 114 14.68 -14.24 5.41
CA PRO A 114 15.12 -12.85 5.52
C PRO A 114 14.08 -11.83 5.03
N ARG A 115 13.20 -12.21 4.09
CA ARG A 115 12.11 -11.35 3.60
C ARG A 115 11.09 -11.03 4.70
N ILE A 116 10.79 -12.00 5.58
CA ILE A 116 9.91 -11.80 6.73
C ILE A 116 10.62 -11.00 7.83
N LEU A 117 11.90 -11.31 8.10
CA LEU A 117 12.69 -10.54 9.08
C LEU A 117 12.86 -9.07 8.72
N ALA A 118 12.87 -8.73 7.43
CA ALA A 118 12.92 -7.35 6.96
C ALA A 118 11.57 -6.61 7.06
N ASP A 119 10.47 -7.34 7.31
CA ASP A 119 9.12 -6.81 7.41
C ASP A 119 8.66 -6.73 8.86
N ALA A 120 8.98 -5.61 9.53
CA ALA A 120 8.68 -5.40 10.94
C ALA A 120 7.20 -5.64 11.28
N VAL A 121 6.27 -5.16 10.44
CA VAL A 121 4.82 -5.33 10.70
C VAL A 121 4.44 -6.81 10.75
N MET A 122 4.96 -7.63 9.82
CA MET A 122 4.65 -9.06 9.79
C MET A 122 5.38 -9.82 10.88
N LEU A 123 6.63 -9.44 11.17
CA LEU A 123 7.41 -10.05 12.23
C LEU A 123 6.77 -9.83 13.59
N ASP A 124 6.45 -8.57 13.91
CA ASP A 124 5.85 -8.18 15.19
C ASP A 124 4.48 -8.87 15.36
N PHE A 125 3.63 -8.87 14.33
CA PHE A 125 2.36 -9.58 14.35
C PHE A 125 2.52 -11.08 14.65
N ILE A 126 3.45 -11.78 13.98
CA ILE A 126 3.67 -13.21 14.23
C ILE A 126 4.20 -13.45 15.66
N VAL A 127 5.20 -12.68 16.08
CA VAL A 127 5.89 -12.84 17.36
C VAL A 127 4.96 -12.54 18.53
N ASP A 128 4.21 -11.44 18.47
CA ASP A 128 3.34 -11.01 19.56
C ASP A 128 2.20 -12.00 19.79
N TYR A 129 1.55 -12.49 18.73
CA TYR A 129 0.51 -13.51 18.90
C TYR A 129 1.06 -14.85 19.38
N LEU A 130 2.23 -15.27 18.92
CA LEU A 130 2.88 -16.47 19.47
C LEU A 130 3.23 -16.28 20.96
N ARG A 131 3.67 -15.09 21.38
CA ARG A 131 3.93 -14.76 22.79
C ARG A 131 2.65 -14.86 23.62
N LEU A 132 1.53 -14.33 23.12
CA LEU A 132 0.23 -14.42 23.79
C LEU A 132 -0.24 -15.87 23.92
N ILE A 133 -0.05 -16.68 22.88
CA ILE A 133 -0.36 -18.12 22.87
C ILE A 133 0.49 -18.89 23.90
N ILE A 134 1.81 -18.63 23.95
CA ILE A 134 2.72 -19.28 24.91
C ILE A 134 2.38 -18.90 26.36
N SER A 135 2.03 -17.63 26.60
CA SER A 135 1.72 -17.12 27.94
C SER A 135 0.44 -17.71 28.56
N GLY A 136 -0.37 -18.43 27.78
CA GLY A 136 -1.22 -19.51 28.28
C GLY A 136 -2.55 -19.13 28.94
N ASN A 137 -3.07 -17.91 28.76
CA ASN A 137 -4.29 -17.46 29.46
C ASN A 137 -5.49 -17.11 28.57
N MET A 138 -5.38 -17.23 27.25
CA MET A 138 -6.48 -16.89 26.33
C MET A 138 -6.98 -18.11 25.56
N ASN A 139 -8.30 -18.18 25.38
CA ASN A 139 -8.91 -19.17 24.51
C ASN A 139 -8.81 -18.73 23.02
N THR A 140 -9.05 -19.66 22.08
CA THR A 140 -8.93 -19.38 20.64
C THR A 140 -9.83 -18.24 20.16
N PHE A 141 -11.04 -18.09 20.73
CA PHE A 141 -11.98 -17.04 20.35
C PHE A 141 -11.51 -15.65 20.79
N GLU A 142 -10.89 -15.54 21.97
CA GLU A 142 -10.30 -14.29 22.45
C GLU A 142 -9.12 -13.86 21.58
N ILE A 143 -8.28 -14.81 21.15
CA ILE A 143 -7.17 -14.53 20.23
C ILE A 143 -7.71 -14.09 18.87
N GLU A 144 -8.73 -14.79 18.34
CA GLU A 144 -9.36 -14.41 17.07
C GLU A 144 -9.92 -12.98 17.13
N ALA A 145 -10.69 -12.65 18.17
CA ALA A 145 -11.27 -11.32 18.35
C ALA A 145 -10.18 -10.24 18.45
N LEU A 146 -9.09 -10.51 19.17
CA LEU A 146 -7.97 -9.57 19.28
C LEU A 146 -7.25 -9.38 17.93
N MET A 147 -6.99 -10.47 17.19
CA MET A 147 -6.40 -10.41 15.85
C MET A 147 -7.28 -9.63 14.87
N ASP A 148 -8.59 -9.77 14.96
CA ASP A 148 -9.53 -9.01 14.14
C ASP A 148 -9.51 -7.52 14.46
N GLU A 149 -9.52 -7.16 15.75
CA GLU A 149 -9.43 -5.75 16.19
C GLU A 149 -8.11 -5.10 15.74
N GLU A 150 -6.98 -5.81 15.82
CA GLU A 150 -5.70 -5.28 15.37
C GLU A 150 -5.64 -5.12 13.84
N ILE A 151 -6.19 -6.08 13.09
CA ILE A 151 -6.29 -5.98 11.63
C ILE A 151 -7.17 -4.79 11.23
N GLU A 152 -8.32 -4.60 11.87
CA GLU A 152 -9.23 -3.46 11.62
C GLU A 152 -8.57 -2.12 11.99
N THR A 153 -7.83 -2.09 13.11
CA THR A 153 -7.05 -0.92 13.53
C THR A 153 -6.00 -0.58 12.47
N HIS A 154 -5.25 -1.57 11.98
CA HIS A 154 -4.25 -1.38 10.93
C HIS A 154 -4.89 -0.87 9.63
N GLU A 155 -6.03 -1.45 9.20
CA GLU A 155 -6.77 -0.96 8.02
C GLU A 155 -7.20 0.49 8.18
N SER A 156 -7.74 0.85 9.34
CA SER A 156 -8.18 2.21 9.66
C SER A 156 -7.01 3.21 9.65
N GLU A 157 -5.88 2.84 10.25
CA GLU A 157 -4.67 3.68 10.25
C GLU A 157 -4.10 3.87 8.83
N ALA A 158 -4.11 2.81 8.01
CA ALA A 158 -3.61 2.87 6.64
C ALA A 158 -4.56 3.59 5.67
N GLU A 159 -5.86 3.68 5.99
CA GLU A 159 -6.83 4.45 5.22
C GLU A 159 -6.66 5.95 5.41
N VAL A 160 -6.20 6.42 6.58
CA VAL A 160 -6.04 7.86 6.87
C VAL A 160 -5.22 8.57 5.77
N PRO A 161 -3.99 8.13 5.41
CA PRO A 161 -3.21 8.80 4.38
C PRO A 161 -3.83 8.69 2.97
N ALA A 162 -4.52 7.58 2.67
CA ALA A 162 -5.18 7.39 1.39
C ALA A 162 -6.37 8.34 1.24
N ASN A 163 -7.16 8.48 2.30
CA ASN A 163 -8.27 9.42 2.36
C ASN A 163 -7.78 10.87 2.28
N SER A 164 -6.71 11.24 2.99
CA SER A 164 -6.15 12.59 2.90
C SER A 164 -5.73 12.94 1.46
N LEU A 165 -5.13 11.99 0.73
CA LEU A 165 -4.72 12.20 -0.65
C LEU A 165 -5.92 12.26 -1.61
N ALA A 166 -6.94 11.44 -1.38
CA ALA A 166 -8.19 11.49 -2.12
C ALA A 166 -8.89 12.84 -1.96
N MET A 167 -8.99 13.36 -0.73
CA MET A 167 -9.55 14.68 -0.46
C MET A 167 -8.80 15.81 -1.17
N VAL A 168 -7.46 15.74 -1.21
CA VAL A 168 -6.68 16.70 -2.00
C VAL A 168 -7.06 16.60 -3.48
N GLY A 169 -7.04 15.39 -4.03
CA GLY A 169 -7.44 15.13 -5.42
C GLY A 169 -8.82 15.71 -5.75
N ASP A 170 -9.81 15.48 -4.90
CA ASP A 170 -11.18 15.95 -5.09
C ASP A 170 -11.35 17.47 -4.94
N SER A 171 -10.44 18.13 -4.21
CA SER A 171 -10.48 19.59 -4.01
C SER A 171 -9.84 20.39 -5.15
N LEU A 172 -8.86 19.83 -5.86
CA LEU A 172 -8.10 20.56 -6.89
C LEU A 172 -8.96 21.07 -8.06
N PRO A 173 -9.99 20.35 -8.56
CA PRO A 173 -10.87 20.87 -9.60
C PRO A 173 -11.66 22.09 -9.11
N ALA A 174 -12.12 22.07 -7.85
CA ALA A 174 -12.84 23.20 -7.26
C ALA A 174 -11.94 24.45 -7.16
N PHE A 175 -10.67 24.28 -6.75
CA PHE A 175 -9.72 25.39 -6.78
C PHE A 175 -9.33 25.83 -8.20
N GLY A 176 -9.39 24.93 -9.18
CA GLY A 176 -9.27 25.29 -10.60
C GLY A 176 -10.42 26.19 -11.08
N ILE A 177 -11.64 25.95 -10.60
CA ILE A 177 -12.78 26.84 -10.85
C ILE A 177 -12.57 28.19 -10.17
N VAL A 178 -12.07 28.22 -8.93
CA VAL A 178 -11.73 29.48 -8.24
C VAL A 178 -10.70 30.28 -9.03
N ALA A 179 -9.63 29.64 -9.50
CA ALA A 179 -8.62 30.29 -10.35
C ALA A 179 -9.23 30.86 -11.64
N ALA A 180 -10.09 30.11 -12.31
CA ALA A 180 -10.77 30.58 -13.51
C ALA A 180 -11.70 31.77 -13.26
N VAL A 181 -12.47 31.74 -12.17
CA VAL A 181 -13.34 32.88 -11.78
C VAL A 181 -12.49 34.12 -11.51
N MET A 182 -11.38 33.99 -10.78
CA MET A 182 -10.47 35.12 -10.55
C MET A 182 -9.88 35.68 -11.85
N GLY A 183 -9.48 34.80 -12.78
CA GLY A 183 -8.98 35.20 -14.10
C GLY A 183 -10.03 35.92 -14.95
N VAL A 184 -11.27 35.43 -14.96
CA VAL A 184 -12.39 36.09 -15.66
C VAL A 184 -12.70 37.46 -15.06
N VAL A 185 -12.71 37.59 -13.73
CA VAL A 185 -12.87 38.89 -13.06
C VAL A 185 -11.76 39.86 -13.48
N HIS A 186 -10.51 39.39 -13.56
CA HIS A 186 -9.39 40.22 -14.00
C HIS A 186 -9.50 40.65 -15.46
N ALA A 187 -9.94 39.75 -16.35
CA ALA A 187 -10.19 40.06 -17.75
C ALA A 187 -11.29 41.12 -17.90
N LEU A 188 -12.41 40.95 -17.21
CA LEU A 188 -13.53 41.91 -17.23
C LEU A 188 -13.17 43.28 -16.63
N ALA A 189 -12.30 43.30 -15.61
CA ALA A 189 -11.76 44.55 -15.07
C ALA A 189 -10.83 45.29 -16.05
N SER A 190 -10.37 44.61 -17.10
CA SER A 190 -9.49 45.14 -18.16
C SER A 190 -10.21 45.24 -19.50
N ALA A 191 -11.53 45.42 -19.48
CA ALA A 191 -12.38 45.41 -20.68
C ALA A 191 -12.10 46.57 -21.66
N ASP A 192 -11.38 47.59 -21.22
CA ASP A 192 -10.91 48.72 -22.04
C ASP A 192 -9.72 48.37 -22.94
N ARG A 193 -9.08 47.20 -22.74
CA ARG A 193 -7.94 46.74 -23.53
C ARG A 193 -8.33 46.24 -24.92
N PRO A 194 -7.38 46.19 -25.88
CA PRO A 194 -7.62 45.60 -27.20
C PRO A 194 -8.13 44.16 -27.11
N ALA A 195 -8.99 43.76 -28.06
CA ALA A 195 -9.62 42.44 -28.07
C ALA A 195 -8.61 41.27 -28.02
N ALA A 196 -7.42 41.43 -28.62
CA ALA A 196 -6.37 40.42 -28.58
C ALA A 196 -5.81 40.20 -27.16
N GLU A 197 -5.60 41.27 -26.39
CA GLU A 197 -5.13 41.18 -25.01
C GLU A 197 -6.21 40.61 -24.09
N LEU A 198 -7.46 41.02 -24.29
CA LEU A 198 -8.60 40.48 -23.54
C LEU A 198 -8.77 38.98 -23.79
N GLY A 199 -8.63 38.55 -25.05
CA GLY A 199 -8.64 37.15 -25.43
C GLY A 199 -7.56 36.33 -24.74
N ALA A 200 -6.35 36.89 -24.59
CA ALA A 200 -5.26 36.24 -23.85
C ALA A 200 -5.58 36.09 -22.36
N LEU A 201 -6.15 37.13 -21.71
CA LEU A 201 -6.55 37.07 -20.30
C LEU A 201 -7.63 36.01 -20.05
N ILE A 202 -8.61 35.91 -20.94
CA ILE A 202 -9.66 34.88 -20.86
C ILE A 202 -9.06 33.49 -21.09
N ALA A 203 -8.17 33.34 -22.08
CA ALA A 203 -7.50 32.08 -22.35
C ALA A 203 -6.69 31.62 -21.14
N HIS A 204 -5.95 32.53 -20.49
CA HIS A 204 -5.24 32.23 -19.24
C HIS A 204 -6.20 31.74 -18.17
N ALA A 205 -7.33 32.42 -17.92
CA ALA A 205 -8.31 32.02 -16.92
C ALA A 205 -8.86 30.58 -17.13
N MET A 206 -9.02 30.16 -18.39
CA MET A 206 -9.49 28.80 -18.70
C MET A 206 -8.45 27.72 -18.38
N VAL A 207 -7.16 28.07 -18.32
CA VAL A 207 -6.08 27.15 -17.96
C VAL A 207 -6.22 26.70 -16.50
N GLY A 208 -6.76 27.52 -15.61
CA GLY A 208 -6.92 27.18 -14.20
C GLY A 208 -7.84 25.99 -13.97
N THR A 209 -8.98 25.95 -14.66
CA THR A 209 -9.90 24.81 -14.58
C THR A 209 -9.28 23.55 -15.19
N PHE A 210 -8.59 23.70 -16.33
CA PHE A 210 -7.88 22.59 -16.96
C PHE A 210 -6.80 22.00 -16.02
N LEU A 211 -5.95 22.84 -15.43
CA LEU A 211 -4.89 22.42 -14.50
C LEU A 211 -5.48 21.76 -13.26
N GLY A 212 -6.55 22.31 -12.69
CA GLY A 212 -7.22 21.73 -11.53
C GLY A 212 -7.69 20.30 -11.78
N ILE A 213 -8.39 20.08 -12.90
CA ILE A 213 -8.89 18.74 -13.31
C ILE A 213 -7.72 17.79 -13.62
N LEU A 214 -6.71 18.27 -14.36
CA LEU A 214 -5.56 17.46 -14.75
C LEU A 214 -4.76 17.01 -13.53
N LEU A 215 -4.47 17.92 -12.59
CA LEU A 215 -3.73 17.60 -11.37
C LEU A 215 -4.52 16.64 -10.47
N ALA A 216 -5.82 16.85 -10.33
CA ALA A 216 -6.72 15.99 -9.57
C ALA A 216 -6.69 14.54 -10.09
N TYR A 217 -7.27 14.34 -11.27
CA TYR A 217 -7.59 13.00 -11.76
C TYR A 217 -6.43 12.37 -12.51
N GLY A 218 -5.53 13.17 -13.09
CA GLY A 218 -4.35 12.67 -13.78
C GLY A 218 -3.21 12.29 -12.84
N PHE A 219 -3.10 12.94 -11.67
CA PHE A 219 -1.93 12.78 -10.81
C PHE A 219 -2.26 12.38 -9.37
N ILE A 220 -3.14 13.11 -8.67
CA ILE A 220 -3.31 12.96 -7.22
C ILE A 220 -4.26 11.82 -6.86
N SER A 221 -5.49 11.79 -7.38
CA SER A 221 -6.50 10.78 -7.03
C SER A 221 -6.05 9.33 -7.29
N PRO A 222 -5.35 9.01 -8.41
CA PRO A 222 -4.85 7.65 -8.64
C PRO A 222 -3.86 7.16 -7.58
N LEU A 223 -3.08 8.05 -6.97
CA LEU A 223 -2.15 7.68 -5.92
C LEU A 223 -2.87 7.19 -4.65
N ALA A 224 -4.04 7.74 -4.33
CA ALA A 224 -4.85 7.28 -3.22
C ALA A 224 -5.33 5.84 -3.44
N SER A 225 -5.77 5.51 -4.67
CA SER A 225 -6.15 4.14 -5.04
C SER A 225 -5.00 3.17 -4.92
N VAL A 226 -3.80 3.54 -5.39
CA VAL A 226 -2.60 2.69 -5.26
C VAL A 226 -2.22 2.50 -3.79
N LEU A 227 -2.37 3.52 -2.95
CA LEU A 227 -2.08 3.40 -1.52
C LEU A 227 -2.98 2.37 -0.84
N ARG A 228 -4.29 2.41 -1.13
CA ARG A 228 -5.26 1.42 -0.64
C ARG A 228 -4.93 0.00 -1.09
N GLN A 229 -4.54 -0.17 -2.36
CA GLN A 229 -4.13 -1.47 -2.87
C GLN A 229 -2.92 -2.03 -2.08
N LYS A 230 -1.92 -1.19 -1.80
CA LYS A 230 -0.76 -1.61 -1.01
C LYS A 230 -1.11 -1.93 0.45
N SER A 231 -2.01 -1.16 1.06
CA SER A 231 -2.50 -1.44 2.40
C SER A 231 -3.20 -2.80 2.45
N ALA A 232 -4.09 -3.05 1.47
CA ALA A 232 -4.83 -4.31 1.38
C ALA A 232 -3.90 -5.53 1.24
N GLU A 233 -2.75 -5.41 0.56
CA GLU A 233 -1.76 -6.49 0.49
C GLU A 233 -1.18 -6.84 1.88
N THR A 234 -0.87 -5.83 2.71
CA THR A 234 -0.41 -6.02 4.10
C THR A 234 -1.47 -6.70 4.94
N THR A 235 -2.70 -6.16 4.94
CA THR A 235 -3.83 -6.76 5.67
C THR A 235 -4.04 -8.20 5.23
N LYS A 236 -3.92 -8.48 3.93
CA LYS A 236 -4.09 -9.83 3.42
C LYS A 236 -3.10 -10.81 3.99
N MET A 237 -1.86 -10.37 4.23
CA MET A 237 -0.83 -11.17 4.85
C MET A 237 -1.10 -11.39 6.34
N MET A 238 -1.59 -10.39 7.08
CA MET A 238 -2.04 -10.55 8.47
C MET A 238 -3.19 -11.56 8.59
N GLN A 239 -4.19 -11.48 7.69
CA GLN A 239 -5.28 -12.46 7.62
C GLN A 239 -4.76 -13.89 7.37
N CYS A 240 -3.74 -14.04 6.52
CA CYS A 240 -3.11 -15.33 6.27
C CYS A 240 -2.44 -15.89 7.53
N VAL A 241 -1.72 -15.05 8.29
CA VAL A 241 -1.13 -15.42 9.59
C VAL A 241 -2.22 -15.82 10.57
N LYS A 242 -3.25 -14.98 10.74
CA LYS A 242 -4.40 -15.21 11.62
C LYS A 242 -5.00 -16.59 11.40
N ILE A 243 -5.46 -16.86 10.18
CA ILE A 243 -6.13 -18.12 9.85
C ILE A 243 -5.21 -19.32 10.05
N THR A 244 -3.91 -19.18 9.76
CA THR A 244 -2.93 -20.26 9.98
C THR A 244 -2.76 -20.57 11.47
N LEU A 245 -2.55 -19.55 12.30
CA LEU A 245 -2.35 -19.71 13.75
C LEU A 245 -3.62 -20.24 14.43
N LEU A 246 -4.78 -19.68 14.13
CA LEU A 246 -6.06 -20.14 14.70
C LEU A 246 -6.36 -21.60 14.32
N SER A 247 -6.04 -22.01 13.09
CA SER A 247 -6.19 -23.42 12.67
C SER A 247 -5.28 -24.34 13.51
N ASN A 248 -4.06 -23.91 13.82
CA ASN A 248 -3.17 -24.70 14.68
C ASN A 248 -3.66 -24.77 16.13
N LEU A 249 -4.16 -23.67 16.68
CA LEU A 249 -4.77 -23.62 18.01
C LEU A 249 -6.00 -24.54 18.13
N ASN A 250 -6.77 -24.67 17.05
CA ASN A 250 -7.89 -25.60 16.95
C ASN A 250 -7.46 -27.08 16.79
N GLY A 251 -6.16 -27.38 16.85
CA GLY A 251 -5.63 -28.74 16.86
C GLY A 251 -5.33 -29.34 15.49
N TYR A 252 -5.50 -28.59 14.39
CA TYR A 252 -5.13 -29.07 13.07
C TYR A 252 -3.62 -29.28 12.94
N ALA A 253 -3.23 -30.30 12.17
CA ALA A 253 -1.82 -30.58 11.90
C ALA A 253 -1.16 -29.42 11.14
N PRO A 254 0.14 -29.13 11.37
CA PRO A 254 0.83 -28.01 10.72
C PRO A 254 0.67 -27.95 9.19
N PRO A 255 0.76 -29.04 8.41
CA PRO A 255 0.48 -28.97 6.96
C PRO A 255 -0.93 -28.48 6.64
N ILE A 256 -1.94 -28.91 7.41
CA ILE A 256 -3.34 -28.53 7.21
C ILE A 256 -3.55 -27.06 7.62
N ALA A 257 -2.97 -26.62 8.74
CA ALA A 257 -3.07 -25.24 9.19
C ALA A 257 -2.53 -24.24 8.14
N VAL A 258 -1.41 -24.57 7.49
CA VAL A 258 -0.85 -23.75 6.41
C VAL A 258 -1.74 -23.76 5.16
N GLU A 259 -2.42 -24.87 4.86
CA GLU A 259 -3.41 -24.91 3.76
C GLU A 259 -4.59 -23.95 4.00
N PHE A 260 -5.05 -23.82 5.24
CA PHE A 260 -6.08 -22.84 5.59
C PHE A 260 -5.58 -21.41 5.31
N GLY A 261 -4.36 -21.09 5.73
CA GLY A 261 -3.69 -19.83 5.40
C GLY A 261 -3.60 -19.58 3.89
N ARG A 262 -3.08 -20.55 3.13
CA ARG A 262 -2.95 -20.45 1.67
C ARG A 262 -4.29 -20.16 0.97
N LYS A 263 -5.39 -20.72 1.45
CA LYS A 263 -6.73 -20.49 0.90
C LYS A 263 -7.27 -19.09 1.14
N THR A 264 -6.67 -18.31 2.05
CA THR A 264 -7.02 -16.90 2.22
C THR A 264 -6.50 -16.04 1.08
N LEU A 265 -5.33 -16.36 0.51
CA LEU A 265 -4.58 -15.51 -0.41
C LEU A 265 -5.30 -15.25 -1.74
N TYR A 266 -5.06 -14.10 -2.37
CA TYR A 266 -5.60 -13.79 -3.70
C TYR A 266 -5.12 -14.80 -4.74
N SER A 267 -5.99 -15.17 -5.70
CA SER A 267 -5.69 -16.20 -6.71
C SER A 267 -4.47 -15.91 -7.57
N SER A 268 -4.13 -14.63 -7.78
CA SER A 268 -2.97 -14.20 -8.56
C SER A 268 -1.62 -14.51 -7.89
N GLU A 269 -1.56 -14.43 -6.56
CA GLU A 269 -0.32 -14.60 -5.78
C GLU A 269 -0.33 -15.89 -4.95
N ARG A 270 -1.45 -16.62 -4.94
CA ARG A 270 -1.62 -17.86 -4.18
C ARG A 270 -0.75 -18.97 -4.77
N PRO A 271 0.14 -19.58 -3.98
CA PRO A 271 0.83 -20.79 -4.39
C PRO A 271 -0.13 -21.95 -4.67
N SER A 272 0.22 -22.80 -5.64
CA SER A 272 -0.48 -24.05 -5.82
C SER A 272 -0.25 -24.97 -4.61
N PHE A 273 -1.12 -25.96 -4.46
CA PHE A 273 -0.97 -26.95 -3.40
C PHE A 273 0.38 -27.69 -3.51
N ILE A 274 0.73 -28.11 -4.72
CA ILE A 274 1.96 -28.86 -5.00
C ILE A 274 3.19 -28.02 -4.68
N GLU A 275 3.24 -26.76 -5.15
CA GLU A 275 4.37 -25.86 -4.86
C GLU A 275 4.56 -25.65 -3.36
N LEU A 276 3.47 -25.47 -2.61
CA LEU A 276 3.56 -25.33 -1.15
C LEU A 276 4.04 -26.63 -0.50
N GLU A 277 3.47 -27.77 -0.88
CA GLU A 277 3.84 -29.06 -0.31
C GLU A 277 5.31 -29.39 -0.56
N GLU A 278 5.80 -29.19 -1.79
CA GLU A 278 7.20 -29.39 -2.16
C GLU A 278 8.12 -28.47 -1.38
N HIS A 279 7.78 -27.20 -1.25
CA HIS A 279 8.58 -26.23 -0.50
C HIS A 279 8.62 -26.58 0.99
N VAL A 280 7.48 -26.93 1.60
CA VAL A 280 7.40 -27.36 3.00
C VAL A 280 8.19 -28.66 3.22
N ARG A 281 8.16 -29.60 2.26
CA ARG A 281 8.98 -30.83 2.30
C ARG A 281 10.47 -30.53 2.23
N ALA A 282 10.90 -29.62 1.33
CA ALA A 282 12.29 -29.21 1.22
C ALA A 282 12.79 -28.56 2.52
N VAL A 283 11.96 -27.72 3.13
CA VAL A 283 12.24 -27.08 4.42
C VAL A 283 12.30 -28.08 5.57
N ARG A 284 11.54 -29.19 5.52
CA ARG A 284 11.58 -30.26 6.53
C ARG A 284 12.88 -31.07 6.48
N ASN A 285 13.47 -31.24 5.30
CA ASN A 285 14.65 -32.08 5.06
C ASN A 285 15.73 -31.34 4.24
N PRO A 286 16.45 -30.35 4.82
CA PRO A 286 17.46 -29.58 4.09
C PRO A 286 18.63 -30.44 3.52
N THR A 287 18.85 -31.65 4.04
CA THR A 287 19.91 -32.58 3.60
C THR A 287 19.61 -33.34 2.31
N ALA A 288 18.36 -33.33 1.82
CA ALA A 288 17.97 -34.08 0.61
C ALA A 288 18.26 -33.33 -0.71
N GLN A 289 18.51 -32.01 -0.67
CA GLN A 289 18.81 -31.22 -1.87
C GLN A 289 20.27 -31.32 -2.33
N GLN A 290 21.23 -31.54 -1.42
CA GLN A 290 22.65 -31.68 -1.80
C GLN A 290 22.96 -32.93 -2.64
N THR A 291 22.04 -33.90 -2.72
CA THR A 291 22.26 -35.12 -3.51
C THR A 291 21.62 -35.07 -4.90
N THR A 292 20.86 -34.03 -5.24
CA THR A 292 20.20 -33.90 -6.55
C THR A 292 20.79 -32.82 -7.45
N GLU A 293 21.60 -31.90 -6.93
CA GLU A 293 22.39 -30.97 -7.76
C GLU A 293 23.77 -31.51 -8.16
N ASP A 294 24.26 -32.55 -7.47
CA ASP A 294 25.57 -33.20 -7.72
C ASP A 294 25.47 -34.56 -8.46
N ALA A 295 24.30 -34.92 -9.01
CA ALA A 295 24.06 -36.17 -9.76
C ALA A 295 23.48 -35.89 -11.15
#